data_AF-A0A954UYD2-F1
#
_entry.id   AF-A0A954UYD2-F1
#
_cell.length_a   1.000
_cell.length_b   1.000
_cell.length_c   1.000
_cell.angle_alpha   90.00
_cell.angle_beta   90.00
_cell.angle_gamma   90.00
#
_symmetry.space_group_name_H-M   'P 1'
#
loop_
_entity.id
_entity.type
_entity.pdbx_description
1 polymer ?
#
loop_
_entity_poly.entity_id
_entity_poly.type
_entity_poly.pdbx_seq_one_letter_code
_entity_poly.pdbx_strand_id
1 'polypeptide(L)'
;PVERDLVKLQLRDALKCVICQRLLPKRGGGRQVGLEFLMNDTNIIANSILQGNSLGLKVGMQQTSSASFIFEQHLFELCKANIISQDVAQIYSSDPSTFNQMLLGSYSIPTPDAMLNAR
;
A
#
# COMPACT_ATOMS: atom_id res chain seq x y z
N PRO A 1 21.29 -4.77 -18.70
CA PRO A 1 21.13 -3.51 -17.92
C PRO A 1 20.21 -2.50 -18.61
N VAL A 2 20.48 -2.16 -19.88
CA VAL A 2 19.70 -1.19 -20.68
C VAL A 2 18.22 -1.61 -20.85
N GLU A 3 17.98 -2.89 -21.13
CA GLU A 3 16.61 -3.42 -21.32
C GLU A 3 15.74 -3.23 -20.07
N ARG A 4 16.30 -3.41 -18.87
CA ARG A 4 15.55 -3.24 -17.61
C ARG A 4 15.10 -1.80 -17.42
N ASP A 5 15.91 -0.82 -17.79
CA ASP A 5 15.57 0.59 -17.62
C ASP A 5 14.57 1.05 -18.69
N LEU A 6 14.65 0.52 -19.91
CA LEU A 6 13.60 0.72 -20.93
C LEU A 6 12.25 0.15 -20.47
N VAL A 7 12.23 -1.05 -19.88
CA VAL A 7 11.00 -1.66 -19.34
C VAL A 7 10.42 -0.80 -18.22
N LYS A 8 11.23 -0.23 -17.32
CA LYS A 8 10.73 0.67 -16.27
C LYS A 8 10.16 1.97 -16.84
N LEU A 9 10.77 2.54 -17.86
CA LEU A 9 10.25 3.73 -18.56
C LEU A 9 8.87 3.43 -19.17
N GLN A 10 8.77 2.32 -19.90
CA GLN A 10 7.50 1.87 -20.47
C GLN A 10 6.45 1.59 -19.39
N LEU A 11 6.85 0.96 -18.28
CA LEU A 11 5.97 0.67 -17.16
C LEU A 11 5.46 1.96 -16.51
N ARG A 12 6.32 2.95 -16.28
CA ARG A 12 5.90 4.27 -15.75
C ARG A 12 4.84 4.91 -16.64
N ASP A 13 4.99 4.86 -17.95
CA ASP A 13 4.09 5.57 -18.88
C ASP A 13 2.77 4.82 -19.09
N ALA A 14 2.83 3.49 -19.17
CA ALA A 14 1.67 2.64 -19.45
C ALA A 14 0.86 2.28 -18.20
N LEU A 15 1.49 2.11 -17.03
CA LEU A 15 0.81 1.69 -15.82
C LEU A 15 -0.12 2.80 -15.31
N LYS A 16 -1.40 2.49 -15.15
CA LYS A 16 -2.40 3.41 -14.57
C LYS A 16 -2.74 3.06 -13.13
N CYS A 17 -2.95 1.77 -12.87
CA CYS A 17 -3.33 1.27 -11.56
C CYS A 17 -2.87 -0.19 -11.39
N VAL A 18 -2.56 -0.57 -10.16
CA VAL A 18 -2.42 -1.96 -9.73
C VAL A 18 -3.36 -2.19 -8.55
N ILE A 19 -4.17 -3.24 -8.66
CA ILE A 19 -5.10 -3.67 -7.61
C ILE A 19 -4.62 -5.02 -7.09
N CYS A 20 -4.31 -5.08 -5.81
CA CYS A 20 -3.99 -6.30 -5.11
C CYS A 20 -5.17 -6.70 -4.23
N GLN A 21 -5.58 -7.97 -4.30
CA GLN A 21 -6.71 -8.47 -3.53
C GLN A 21 -6.33 -9.73 -2.74
N ARG A 22 -6.88 -9.83 -1.52
CA ARG A 22 -6.75 -11.02 -0.67
C ARG A 22 -8.10 -11.34 -0.05
N LEU A 23 -8.53 -12.58 -0.14
CA LEU A 23 -9.72 -13.03 0.60
C LEU A 23 -9.34 -13.19 2.07
N LEU A 24 -10.20 -12.76 2.97
CA LEU A 24 -10.05 -12.79 4.43
C LEU A 24 -11.22 -13.54 5.06
N PRO A 25 -11.01 -14.30 6.15
CA PRO A 25 -12.12 -14.86 6.93
C PRO A 25 -13.04 -13.74 7.42
N LYS A 26 -14.32 -13.79 7.06
CA LYS A 26 -15.33 -12.83 7.51
C LYS A 26 -15.93 -13.29 8.84
N ARG A 27 -16.26 -12.34 9.72
CA ARG A 27 -17.08 -12.62 10.91
C ARG A 27 -18.46 -13.15 10.49
N GLY A 28 -18.93 -14.19 11.17
CA GLY A 28 -20.18 -14.87 10.81
C GLY A 28 -20.07 -15.84 9.63
N GLY A 29 -18.86 -16.11 9.14
CA GLY A 29 -18.62 -17.07 8.06
C GLY A 29 -18.49 -16.42 6.67
N GLY A 30 -17.95 -17.19 5.73
CA GLY A 30 -17.66 -16.72 4.37
C GLY A 30 -16.32 -15.95 4.27
N ARG A 31 -16.17 -15.19 3.19
CA ARG A 31 -14.95 -14.42 2.89
C ARG A 31 -15.26 -12.96 2.61
N GLN A 32 -14.39 -12.08 3.09
CA GLN A 32 -14.36 -10.66 2.75
C GLN A 32 -13.13 -10.40 1.88
N VAL A 33 -13.27 -9.58 0.84
CA VAL A 33 -12.09 -9.12 0.09
C VAL A 33 -11.42 -7.99 0.86
N GLY A 34 -10.12 -8.12 1.08
CA GLY A 34 -9.22 -7.02 1.42
C GLY A 34 -8.51 -6.54 0.16
N LEU A 35 -8.28 -5.23 0.06
CA LEU A 35 -7.73 -4.57 -1.12
C LEU A 35 -6.53 -3.70 -0.78
N GLU A 36 -5.65 -3.56 -1.75
CA GLU A 36 -4.61 -2.54 -1.84
C GLU A 36 -4.67 -1.95 -3.24
N PHE A 37 -4.57 -0.62 -3.34
CA PHE A 37 -4.66 0.10 -4.61
C PHE A 37 -3.44 1.01 -4.75
N LEU A 38 -2.70 0.80 -5.83
CA LEU A 38 -1.66 1.71 -6.29
C LEU A 38 -2.17 2.42 -7.55
N MET A 39 -2.31 3.73 -7.49
CA MET A 39 -2.60 4.60 -8.62
C MET A 39 -1.30 5.28 -9.05
N ASN A 40 -1.00 5.26 -10.35
CA ASN A 40 0.14 6.01 -10.88
C ASN A 40 -0.29 7.45 -11.17
N ASP A 41 -0.62 8.18 -10.10
CA ASP A 41 -1.22 9.52 -10.14
C ASP A 41 -0.31 10.62 -9.58
N THR A 42 0.78 10.26 -8.90
CA THR A 42 1.74 11.20 -8.32
C THR A 42 3.15 11.03 -8.88
N ASN A 43 3.91 12.13 -8.89
CA ASN A 43 5.32 12.13 -9.28
C ASN A 43 6.19 11.22 -8.40
N ILE A 44 5.84 11.06 -7.12
CA ILE A 44 6.57 10.19 -6.18
C ILE A 44 6.49 8.74 -6.65
N ILE A 45 5.28 8.28 -7.02
CA ILE A 45 5.06 6.92 -7.52
C ILE A 45 5.74 6.73 -8.88
N ALA A 46 5.53 7.67 -9.83
CA ALA A 46 6.13 7.60 -11.15
C ALA A 46 7.67 7.53 -11.11
N ASN A 47 8.31 8.36 -10.27
CA ASN A 47 9.76 8.35 -10.08
C ASN A 47 10.23 7.07 -9.37
N SER A 48 9.45 6.55 -8.41
CA SER A 48 9.76 5.30 -7.72
C SER A 48 9.75 4.10 -8.67
N ILE A 49 8.85 4.08 -9.67
CA ILE A 49 8.84 3.06 -10.74
C ILE A 49 10.14 3.12 -11.56
N LEU A 50 10.58 4.31 -11.98
CA LEU A 50 11.82 4.49 -12.75
C LEU A 50 13.05 4.06 -11.97
N GLN A 51 13.11 4.41 -10.70
CA GLN A 51 14.22 4.06 -9.80
C GLN A 51 14.18 2.58 -9.40
N GLY A 52 13.04 1.91 -9.57
CA GLY A 52 12.81 0.56 -9.03
C GLY A 52 12.79 0.54 -7.50
N ASN A 53 12.34 1.65 -6.88
CA ASN A 53 12.29 1.82 -5.43
C ASN A 53 10.92 1.42 -4.89
N SER A 54 10.77 0.17 -4.45
CA SER A 54 9.51 -0.34 -3.90
C SER A 54 9.08 0.36 -2.60
N LEU A 55 10.04 0.85 -1.80
CA LEU A 55 9.73 1.55 -0.56
C LEU A 55 9.15 2.94 -0.86
N GLY A 56 9.70 3.63 -1.87
CA GLY A 56 9.16 4.87 -2.41
C GLY A 56 7.73 4.73 -2.94
N LEU A 57 7.39 3.57 -3.54
CA LEU A 57 6.00 3.28 -3.93
C LEU A 57 5.08 3.23 -2.72
N LYS A 58 5.45 2.49 -1.68
CA LYS A 58 4.64 2.39 -0.45
C LYS A 58 4.42 3.73 0.23
N VAL A 59 5.46 4.57 0.28
CA VAL A 59 5.35 5.93 0.85
C VAL A 59 4.47 6.80 -0.03
N GLY A 60 4.65 6.74 -1.36
CA GLY A 60 3.82 7.47 -2.32
C GLY A 60 2.34 7.11 -2.21
N MET A 61 2.03 5.82 -1.99
CA MET A 61 0.66 5.34 -1.79
C MET A 61 -0.01 5.86 -0.51
N GLN A 62 0.77 6.24 0.50
CA GLN A 62 0.27 6.74 1.78
C GLN A 62 0.10 8.26 1.79
N GLN A 63 0.56 8.96 0.75
CA GLN A 63 0.41 10.42 0.65
C GLN A 63 -1.05 10.79 0.40
N THR A 64 -1.50 11.86 1.04
CA THR A 64 -2.86 12.40 0.89
C THR A 64 -3.17 12.88 -0.54
N SER A 65 -2.14 13.14 -1.35
CA SER A 65 -2.28 13.56 -2.74
C SER A 65 -2.53 12.41 -3.72
N SER A 66 -2.34 11.15 -3.29
CA SER A 66 -2.63 9.97 -4.12
C SER A 66 -4.01 9.40 -3.77
N ALA A 67 -4.72 8.89 -4.76
CA ALA A 67 -5.94 8.10 -4.56
C ALA A 67 -5.64 6.64 -4.16
N SER A 68 -4.37 6.30 -3.99
CA SER A 68 -3.90 5.00 -3.51
C SER A 68 -4.27 4.75 -2.05
N PHE A 69 -4.27 3.48 -1.65
CA PHE A 69 -4.29 3.09 -0.23
C PHE A 69 -3.55 1.76 -0.05
N ILE A 70 -2.83 1.66 1.06
CA ILE A 70 -2.12 0.44 1.45
C ILE A 70 -3.10 -0.59 2.03
N PHE A 71 -2.70 -1.85 2.01
CA PHE A 71 -3.51 -2.95 2.52
C PHE A 71 -3.95 -2.74 3.98
N GLU A 72 -3.04 -2.25 4.83
CA GLU A 72 -3.26 -2.02 6.26
C GLU A 72 -4.39 -1.03 6.52
N GLN A 73 -4.50 0.02 5.71
CA GLN A 73 -5.56 1.02 5.82
C GLN A 73 -6.93 0.38 5.53
N HIS A 74 -7.01 -0.46 4.49
CA HIS A 74 -8.25 -1.15 4.18
C HIS A 74 -8.62 -2.21 5.22
N LEU A 75 -7.62 -2.95 5.74
CA LEU A 75 -7.82 -3.88 6.86
C LEU A 75 -8.36 -3.17 8.11
N PHE A 76 -7.81 -1.99 8.43
CA PHE A 76 -8.24 -1.19 9.56
C PHE A 76 -9.71 -0.77 9.41
N GLU A 77 -10.13 -0.31 8.22
CA GLU A 77 -11.52 0.01 7.94
C GLU A 77 -12.45 -1.22 8.05
N LEU A 78 -12.04 -2.38 7.53
CA LEU A 78 -12.82 -3.62 7.67
C LEU A 78 -12.96 -4.08 9.13
N CYS A 79 -11.91 -3.90 9.94
CA CYS A 79 -11.95 -4.15 11.38
C CYS A 79 -12.90 -3.18 12.10
N LYS A 80 -12.78 -1.88 11.80
CA LYS A 80 -13.61 -0.82 12.39
C LYS A 80 -15.09 -1.01 12.05
N ALA A 81 -15.39 -1.49 10.85
CA ALA A 81 -16.72 -1.88 10.41
C ALA A 81 -17.21 -3.23 10.98
N ASN A 82 -16.44 -3.89 11.84
CA ASN A 82 -16.73 -5.21 12.42
C ASN A 82 -16.95 -6.33 11.39
N ILE A 83 -16.38 -6.20 10.18
CA ILE A 83 -16.50 -7.21 9.11
C ILE A 83 -15.51 -8.37 9.33
N ILE A 84 -14.30 -8.07 9.83
CA ILE A 84 -13.26 -9.03 10.19
C ILE A 84 -12.82 -8.81 11.64
N SER A 85 -12.24 -9.82 12.30
CA SER A 85 -11.64 -9.65 13.64
C SER A 85 -10.26 -8.99 13.56
N GLN A 86 -9.83 -8.37 14.66
CA GLN A 86 -8.49 -7.78 14.78
C GLN A 86 -7.40 -8.84 14.58
N ASP A 87 -7.58 -10.05 15.13
CA ASP A 87 -6.64 -11.16 14.92
C ASP A 87 -6.49 -11.52 13.44
N VAL A 88 -7.61 -11.55 12.70
CA VAL A 88 -7.60 -11.82 11.26
C VAL A 88 -6.86 -10.70 10.52
N ALA A 89 -7.14 -9.43 10.84
CA ALA A 89 -6.43 -8.34 10.19
C ALA A 89 -4.92 -8.37 10.50
N GLN A 90 -4.53 -8.67 11.73
CA GLN A 90 -3.12 -8.73 12.12
C GLN A 90 -2.37 -9.88 11.45
N ILE A 91 -2.97 -11.08 11.40
CA ILE A 91 -2.38 -12.26 10.73
C ILE A 91 -2.21 -12.02 9.23
N TYR A 92 -3.18 -11.34 8.61
CA TYR A 92 -3.21 -11.14 7.17
C TYR A 92 -2.58 -9.81 6.74
N SER A 93 -2.11 -8.97 7.66
CA SER A 93 -1.44 -7.70 7.32
C SER A 93 -0.15 -7.96 6.54
N SER A 94 0.20 -7.09 5.59
CA SER A 94 1.48 -7.14 4.89
C SER A 94 2.59 -6.49 5.72
N ASP A 95 2.22 -5.51 6.56
CA ASP A 95 3.05 -4.91 7.59
C ASP A 95 2.26 -4.81 8.91
N PRO A 96 2.41 -5.81 9.81
CA PRO A 96 1.74 -5.79 11.11
C PRO A 96 2.12 -4.60 11.99
N SER A 97 3.32 -4.03 11.81
CA SER A 97 3.77 -2.89 12.62
C SER A 97 2.97 -1.64 12.30
N THR A 98 2.81 -1.32 11.01
CA THR A 98 1.97 -0.23 10.52
C THR A 98 0.51 -0.42 10.94
N PHE A 99 -0.04 -1.64 10.80
CA PHE A 99 -1.40 -1.93 11.25
C PHE A 99 -1.59 -1.69 12.76
N ASN A 100 -0.64 -2.13 13.58
CA ASN A 100 -0.68 -1.91 15.03
C ASN A 100 -0.60 -0.42 15.39
N GLN A 101 0.20 0.37 14.67
CA GLN A 101 0.23 1.83 14.85
C GLN A 101 -1.13 2.46 14.53
N MET A 102 -1.83 1.98 13.50
CA MET A 102 -3.19 2.44 13.18
C MET A 102 -4.18 2.11 14.29
N LEU A 103 -4.10 0.90 14.86
CA LEU A 103 -4.93 0.51 16.01
C LEU A 103 -4.68 1.37 17.25
N LEU A 104 -3.41 1.70 17.51
CA LEU A 104 -3.01 2.53 18.66
C LEU A 104 -3.22 4.04 18.43
N GLY A 105 -3.59 4.45 17.22
CA GLY A 105 -3.74 5.86 16.85
C GLY A 105 -2.41 6.62 16.74
N SER A 106 -1.27 5.91 16.70
CA SER A 106 0.07 6.49 16.57
C SER A 106 0.61 6.50 15.14
N TYR A 107 -0.18 6.00 14.17
CA TYR A 107 0.20 5.96 12.76
C TYR A 107 0.36 7.38 12.19
N SER A 108 1.49 7.59 11.50
CA SER A 108 1.78 8.82 10.77
C SER A 108 2.21 8.47 9.35
N ILE A 109 1.79 9.30 8.39
CA ILE A 109 2.18 9.15 6.99
C ILE A 109 3.70 9.40 6.90
N PRO A 110 4.48 8.45 6.35
CA PRO A 110 5.91 8.64 6.19
C PRO A 110 6.20 9.85 5.28
N THR A 111 7.16 10.68 5.68
CA THR A 111 7.58 11.81 4.86
C THR A 111 8.44 11.32 3.68
N PRO A 112 8.24 11.88 2.47
CA PRO A 112 9.06 11.52 1.31
C PRO A 112 10.56 11.79 1.52
N ASP A 113 10.92 12.85 2.26
CA ASP A 113 12.31 13.26 2.49
C ASP A 113 13.09 12.31 3.41
N ALA A 114 12.41 11.55 4.28
CA ALA A 114 13.05 10.51 5.09
C ALA A 114 13.68 9.40 4.22
N MET A 115 13.30 9.32 2.94
CA MET A 115 13.73 8.28 2.00
C MET A 115 14.83 8.73 1.03
N LEU A 116 15.07 10.04 0.86
CA LEU A 116 16.16 10.51 -0.02
C LEU A 116 17.55 10.11 0.52
N ASN A 117 17.64 9.87 1.83
CA ASN A 117 18.85 9.55 2.56
C ASN A 117 18.98 8.06 2.94
N ALA A 118 18.00 7.21 2.59
CA ALA A 118 18.08 5.77 2.78
C ALA A 118 18.76 5.13 1.56
N ARG A 119 20.06 5.37 1.41
CA ARG A 119 20.94 4.68 0.46
C ARG A 119 22.02 3.92 1.23
#